data_AF-A0A968W518-F1
#
_entry.id   AF-A0A968W518-F1
#
_cell.length_a   1.000
_cell.length_b   1.000
_cell.length_c   1.000
_cell.angle_alpha   90.00
_cell.angle_beta   90.00
_cell.angle_gamma   90.00
#
_symmetry.space_group_name_H-M   'P 1'
#
loop_
_entity.id
_entity.type
_entity.pdbx_description
1 polymer ?
#
loop_
_entity_poly.entity_id
_entity_poly.type
_entity_poly.pdbx_seq_one_letter_code
_entity_poly.pdbx_strand_id
1 'polypeptide(L)' 'MTKKVIPNINQLSYGMTPEELISEGHVDVDYFYDPDLEEIKKDVKEMERIARESDKSKHKRIEF' A
#
# COMPACT_ATOMS: atom_id res chain seq x y z
N MET A 1 23.36 -35.18 -1.31
CA MET A 1 22.13 -34.37 -1.13
C MET A 1 22.54 -32.91 -1.03
N THR A 2 22.31 -32.12 -2.07
CA THR A 2 22.53 -30.67 -2.04
C THR A 2 21.43 -30.04 -1.18
N LYS A 3 21.80 -29.45 -0.04
CA LYS A 3 20.87 -28.66 0.76
C LYS A 3 20.45 -27.47 -0.11
N LYS A 4 19.17 -27.41 -0.49
CA LYS A 4 18.60 -26.25 -1.17
C LYS A 4 18.68 -25.09 -0.17
N VAL A 5 19.60 -24.17 -0.39
CA VAL A 5 19.71 -22.96 0.42
C VAL A 5 18.51 -22.10 0.06
N ILE A 6 17.54 -21.99 0.98
CA ILE A 6 16.41 -21.08 0.83
C ILE A 6 16.98 -19.68 1.17
N PRO A 7 17.05 -18.75 0.21
CA PRO A 7 17.52 -17.40 0.49
C PRO A 7 16.61 -16.75 1.52
N ASN A 8 17.17 -15.98 2.44
CA ASN A 8 16.34 -15.20 3.37
C ASN A 8 15.57 -14.14 2.57
N ILE A 9 14.30 -13.90 2.89
CA ILE A 9 13.47 -12.89 2.22
C ILE A 9 14.13 -11.50 2.22
N ASN A 10 14.88 -11.18 3.29
CA ASN A 10 15.66 -9.94 3.39
C ASN A 10 16.77 -9.84 2.35
N GLN A 11 17.23 -10.95 1.79
CA GLN A 11 18.23 -10.99 0.72
C GLN A 11 17.58 -10.89 -0.66
N LEU A 12 16.35 -11.42 -0.81
CA LEU A 12 15.58 -11.34 -2.04
C LEU A 12 14.98 -9.94 -2.24
N SER A 13 14.57 -9.26 -1.15
CA SER A 13 13.97 -7.92 -1.20
C SER A 13 14.89 -6.81 -1.71
N TYR A 14 16.21 -7.04 -1.79
CA TYR A 14 17.14 -6.08 -2.38
C TYR A 14 17.07 -5.99 -3.91
N GLY A 15 16.47 -6.98 -4.57
CA GLY A 15 16.44 -7.06 -6.03
C GLY A 15 15.09 -7.43 -6.62
N MET A 16 14.06 -7.62 -5.79
CA MET A 16 12.73 -8.04 -6.22
C MET A 16 11.67 -7.10 -5.67
N THR A 17 10.65 -6.82 -6.48
CA THR A 17 9.48 -6.10 -6.01
C THR A 17 8.59 -7.02 -5.15
N PRO A 18 7.72 -6.46 -4.30
CA PRO A 18 6.72 -7.25 -3.57
C PRO A 18 5.90 -8.18 -4.46
N GLU A 19 5.53 -7.74 -5.67
CA GLU A 19 4.78 -8.54 -6.64
C GLU A 19 5.59 -9.74 -7.14
N GLU A 20 6.89 -9.56 -7.40
CA GLU A 20 7.78 -10.64 -7.82
C GLU A 20 7.93 -11.68 -6.70
N LEU A 21 8.10 -11.23 -5.45
CA LEU A 21 8.17 -12.09 -4.28
C LEU A 21 6.91 -12.94 -4.08
N ILE A 22 5.73 -12.37 -4.35
CA ILE A 22 4.45 -13.10 -4.31
C ILE A 22 4.36 -14.08 -5.48
N SER A 23 4.67 -13.63 -6.71
CA SER A 23 4.52 -14.43 -7.93
C SER A 23 5.44 -15.65 -7.99
N GLU A 24 6.65 -15.54 -7.43
CA GLU A 24 7.60 -16.64 -7.31
C GLU A 24 7.33 -17.55 -6.11
N GLY A 25 6.33 -17.22 -5.29
CA GLY A 25 5.91 -17.99 -4.12
C GLY A 25 6.87 -17.89 -2.93
N HIS A 26 7.64 -16.80 -2.83
CA HIS A 26 8.52 -16.55 -1.67
C HIS A 26 7.72 -16.04 -0.47
N VAL A 27 6.62 -15.33 -0.71
CA VAL A 27 5.69 -14.83 0.34
C VAL A 27 4.24 -14.86 -0.15
N ASP A 28 3.30 -14.93 0.79
CA ASP A 28 1.88 -14.80 0.50
C ASP A 28 1.48 -13.32 0.33
N VAL A 29 0.31 -13.08 -0.28
CA VAL A 29 -0.25 -11.72 -0.47
C VAL A 29 -0.38 -10.97 0.85
N ASP A 30 -0.69 -11.68 1.93
CA ASP A 30 -0.90 -11.12 3.26
C ASP A 30 0.40 -10.73 3.96
N TYR A 31 1.57 -11.11 3.43
CA TYR A 31 2.87 -10.78 4.03
C TYR A 31 3.11 -9.26 4.14
N PHE A 32 2.57 -8.50 3.19
CA PHE A 32 2.67 -7.04 3.15
C PHE A 32 1.44 -6.33 3.74
N TYR A 33 0.49 -7.09 4.31
CA TYR A 33 -0.69 -6.52 4.93
C TYR A 33 -0.33 -5.95 6.31
N ASP A 34 -0.51 -4.64 6.46
CA ASP A 34 -0.34 -3.94 7.73
C ASP A 34 -1.66 -3.24 8.10
N PRO A 35 -2.35 -3.68 9.17
CA PRO A 35 -3.63 -3.12 9.56
C PRO A 35 -3.53 -1.63 9.94
N ASP A 36 -2.40 -1.19 10.50
CA ASP A 36 -2.19 0.19 10.92
C ASP A 36 -2.04 1.09 9.67
N LEU A 37 -1.34 0.61 8.64
CA LEU A 37 -1.25 1.32 7.36
C LEU A 37 -2.61 1.41 6.64
N GLU A 38 -3.45 0.37 6.74
CA GLU A 38 -4.80 0.40 6.16
C GLU A 38 -5.72 1.43 6.84
N GLU A 39 -5.57 1.63 8.16
CA GLU A 39 -6.29 2.67 8.88
C GLU A 39 -5.84 4.07 8.41
N ILE A 40 -4.52 4.30 8.32
CA ILE A 40 -3.97 5.56 7.81
C ILE A 40 -4.45 5.86 6.38
N LYS A 41 -4.52 4.85 5.50
CA LYS A 41 -5.05 5.01 4.13
C LYS A 41 -6.51 5.44 4.13
N LYS A 42 -7.33 4.97 5.08
CA LYS A 42 -8.73 5.40 5.21
C LYS A 42 -8.82 6.85 5.64
N ASP A 43 -8.00 7.26 6.60
CA ASP A 43 -7.94 8.64 7.09
C ASP A 43 -7.53 9.60 5.98
N VAL A 44 -6.49 9.26 5.21
CA VAL A 44 -6.05 10.07 4.06
C VAL A 44 -7.16 10.20 3.03
N LYS A 45 -7.86 9.10 2.67
CA LYS A 45 -8.99 9.14 1.73
C LYS A 45 -10.13 10.01 2.23
N GLU A 46 -10.42 9.98 3.53
CA GLU A 46 -11.44 10.83 4.14
C GLU A 46 -11.02 12.30 4.12
N MET A 47 -9.77 12.63 4.43
CA MET A 47 -9.24 13.98 4.29
C MET A 47 -9.29 14.49 2.84
N GLU A 48 -8.95 13.65 1.86
CA GLU A 48 -9.09 13.99 0.43
C GLU A 48 -10.54 14.22 0.02
N ARG A 49 -11.50 13.48 0.62
CA ARG A 49 -12.92 13.69 0.38
C ARG A 49 -13.38 15.04 0.95
N ILE A 50 -13.03 15.31 2.21
CA ILE A 50 -13.31 16.59 2.87
C ILE A 50 -12.69 17.75 2.09
N ALA A 51 -11.44 17.63 1.65
CA ALA A 51 -10.76 18.67 0.86
C ALA A 51 -11.53 18.96 -0.44
N ARG A 52 -11.89 17.93 -1.20
CA ARG A 52 -12.68 18.05 -2.45
C ARG A 52 -14.07 18.65 -2.23
N GLU A 53 -14.77 18.26 -1.16
CA GLU A 53 -16.08 18.83 -0.82
C GLU A 53 -15.96 20.29 -0.37
N SER A 54 -14.90 20.63 0.37
CA SER A 54 -14.64 22.00 0.82
C SER A 54 -14.34 22.95 -0.34
N ASP A 55 -13.58 22.51 -1.34
CA ASP A 55 -13.30 23.30 -2.54
C ASP A 55 -14.55 23.49 -3.41
N LYS A 56 -15.38 22.46 -3.54
CA LYS A 56 -16.69 22.57 -4.22
C LYS A 56 -17.63 23.54 -3.48
N SER A 57 -17.62 23.54 -2.15
CA SER A 57 -18.42 24.45 -1.31
C SER A 57 -17.95 25.91 -1.39
N LYS A 58 -16.64 26.14 -1.58
CA LYS A 58 -16.10 27.49 -1.84
C LYS A 58 -16.48 28.00 -3.23
N HIS A 59 -16.42 27.16 -4.26
CA HIS A 59 -16.82 27.56 -5.61
C HIS A 59 -18.31 27.90 -5.71
N LYS A 60 -19.18 27.14 -5.02
CA LYS A 60 -20.63 27.41 -4.99
C LYS A 60 -21.03 28.72 -4.30
N ARG A 61 -20.12 29.34 -3.53
CA ARG A 61 -20.36 30.61 -2.82
C ARG A 61 -19.91 31.84 -3.63
N ILE A 62 -19.21 31.65 -4.74
CA ILE A 62 -18.70 32.75 -5.60
C ILE A 62 -19.67 33.03 -6.76
N GLU A 63 -20.52 32.07 -7.10
CA GLU A 63 -21.70 32.29 -7.93
C GLU A 63 -22.85 32.66 -6.98
N PHE A 64 -23.13 33.96 -6.76
CA PHE A 64 -24.43 34.59 -6.44
C PHE A 64 -24.22 35.99 -5.85
#